data_AF-A0A2Z3JEZ4-F1
#
_entry.id   AF-A0A2Z3JEZ4-F1
#
_cell.length_a   1.000
_cell.length_b   1.000
_cell.length_c   1.000
_cell.angle_alpha   90.00
_cell.angle_beta   90.00
_cell.angle_gamma   90.00
#
_symmetry.space_group_name_H-M   'P 1'
#
loop_
_entity.id
_entity.type
_entity.pdbx_description
1 polymer ?
#
loop_
_entity_poly.entity_id
_entity_poly.type
_entity_poly.pdbx_seq_one_letter_code
_entity_poly.pdbx_strand_id
1 'polypeptide(L)' 'MTSLRGLDGITFDVTYLAQQISAHNKAIVLFKSYSQAVNSPDESVRQFADQTLPVMQKHLQMALDQQKSLGNSSSGSK' A
#
# COMPACT_ATOMS: atom_id res chain seq x y z
N MET A 1 9.00 -0.57 12.16
CA MET A 1 7.71 0.11 11.94
C MET A 1 7.35 0.83 13.22
N THR A 2 6.85 2.06 13.16
CA THR A 2 6.37 2.78 14.35
C THR A 2 5.06 2.14 14.84
N SER A 3 4.85 2.00 16.15
CA SER A 3 3.59 1.49 16.68
C SER A 3 2.46 2.47 16.39
N LEU A 4 1.33 1.98 15.84
CA LEU A 4 0.12 2.77 15.66
C LEU A 4 -0.70 2.88 16.95
N ARG A 5 -0.55 1.92 17.88
CA ARG A 5 -1.28 1.96 19.15
C ARG A 5 -0.85 3.18 19.94
N GLY A 6 -1.83 3.97 20.39
CA GLY A 6 -1.61 5.19 21.15
C GLY A 6 -1.38 6.44 20.31
N LEU A 7 -1.38 6.35 18.98
CA LEU A 7 -1.44 7.52 18.11
C LEU A 7 -2.90 7.90 17.87
N ASP A 8 -3.17 9.19 17.72
CA ASP A 8 -4.48 9.74 17.39
C ASP A 8 -4.40 10.88 16.36
N GLY A 9 -5.57 11.26 15.85
CA GLY A 9 -5.76 12.37 14.91
C GLY A 9 -4.76 12.37 13.76
N ILE A 10 -4.21 13.57 13.50
CA ILE A 10 -3.30 13.79 12.37
C ILE A 10 -2.02 12.94 12.46
N THR A 11 -1.52 12.67 13.67
CA THR A 11 -0.31 11.87 13.86
C THR A 11 -0.56 10.40 13.51
N PHE A 12 -1.74 9.87 13.87
CA PHE A 12 -2.18 8.54 13.44
C PHE A 12 -2.28 8.49 11.91
N ASP A 13 -3.00 9.42 11.29
CA ASP A 13 -3.26 9.40 9.84
C ASP A 13 -1.97 9.44 9.02
N VAL A 14 -1.05 10.35 9.35
CA VAL A 14 0.26 10.45 8.67
C VAL A 14 1.06 9.16 8.82
N THR A 15 1.11 8.62 10.05
CA THR A 15 1.90 7.41 10.35
C THR A 15 1.31 6.18 9.69
N TYR A 16 -0.02 6.03 9.72
CA TYR A 16 -0.75 4.94 9.10
C TYR A 16 -0.55 4.94 7.58
N LEU A 17 -0.78 6.09 6.91
CA LEU A 17 -0.63 6.19 5.45
C LEU A 17 0.80 5.91 4.99
N ALA A 18 1.81 6.42 5.71
CA ALA A 18 3.20 6.14 5.40
C ALA A 18 3.52 4.62 5.49
N GLN A 19 2.99 3.94 6.50
CA GLN A 19 3.16 2.49 6.64
C GLN A 19 2.40 1.70 5.57
N GLN A 20 1.16 2.10 5.26
CA GLN A 20 0.36 1.46 4.21
C GLN A 20 1.03 1.59 2.84
N ILE A 21 1.51 2.78 2.47
CA ILE A 21 2.24 3.00 1.21
C ILE A 21 3.49 2.11 1.15
N SER A 22 4.27 2.02 2.23
CA SER A 22 5.44 1.15 2.28
C SER A 22 5.09 -0.34 2.13
N ALA A 23 4.05 -0.79 2.83
CA ALA A 23 3.60 -2.18 2.78
C ALA A 23 3.05 -2.56 1.39
N HIS A 24 2.25 -1.68 0.77
CA HIS A 24 1.66 -1.94 -0.54
C HIS A 24 2.71 -1.95 -1.65
N ASN A 25 3.72 -1.08 -1.60
CA ASN A 25 4.84 -1.14 -2.53
C ASN A 25 5.59 -2.48 -2.44
N LYS A 26 5.88 -2.96 -1.22
CA LYS A 26 6.52 -4.26 -1.01
C LYS A 26 5.65 -5.42 -1.53
N ALA A 27 4.35 -5.37 -1.27
CA ALA A 27 3.41 -6.37 -1.78
C ALA A 27 3.38 -6.37 -3.31
N ILE A 28 3.28 -5.22 -3.96
CA ILE A 28 3.30 -5.10 -5.43
C ILE A 28 4.56 -5.72 -6.04
N VAL A 29 5.73 -5.50 -5.43
CA VAL A 29 6.98 -6.14 -5.88
C VAL A 29 6.87 -7.66 -5.80
N LEU A 30 6.42 -8.21 -4.67
CA LEU A 30 6.26 -9.66 -4.50
C LEU A 30 5.26 -10.25 -5.50
N PHE A 31 4.09 -9.62 -5.66
CA PHE A 31 3.05 -10.08 -6.57
C PHE A 31 3.52 -10.03 -8.02
N LYS A 32 4.18 -8.94 -8.43
CA LYS A 32 4.75 -8.81 -9.78
C LYS A 32 5.85 -9.83 -10.04
N SER A 33 6.76 -10.03 -9.08
CA SER A 33 7.83 -11.03 -9.22
C SER A 33 7.26 -12.44 -9.35
N TYR A 34 6.25 -12.77 -8.55
CA TYR A 34 5.67 -14.10 -8.57
C TYR A 34 4.78 -14.33 -9.80
N SER A 35 4.04 -13.32 -10.28
CA SER A 35 3.24 -13.44 -11.51
C SER A 35 4.12 -13.67 -12.76
N GLN A 36 5.36 -13.17 -12.73
CA GLN A 36 6.33 -13.31 -13.83
C GLN A 36 7.23 -14.55 -13.71
N ALA A 37 7.09 -15.36 -12.64
CA ALA A 37 7.92 -16.53 -12.43
C ALA A 37 7.64 -17.64 -13.46
N VAL A 38 8.56 -17.80 -14.42
CA VAL A 38 8.55 -18.90 -15.38
C VAL A 38 8.87 -20.20 -14.66
N ASN A 39 8.13 -21.27 -14.95
CA ASN A 39 8.26 -22.59 -14.29
C ASN A 39 7.98 -22.58 -12.78
N SER A 40 7.14 -21.66 -12.27
CA SER A 40 6.68 -21.76 -10.89
C SER A 40 5.99 -23.12 -10.67
N PRO A 41 6.41 -23.92 -9.67
CA PRO A 41 5.75 -25.18 -9.34
C PRO A 41 4.32 -24.97 -8.85
N ASP A 42 3.98 -23.75 -8.44
CA ASP A 42 2.67 -23.37 -7.92
C ASP A 42 1.96 -22.40 -8.88
N GLU A 43 1.38 -22.96 -9.94
CA GLU A 43 0.64 -22.20 -10.95
C GLU A 43 -0.56 -21.44 -10.34
N SER A 44 -1.21 -22.02 -9.33
CA SER A 44 -2.32 -21.40 -8.62
C SER A 44 -1.92 -20.08 -7.96
N VAL A 45 -0.76 -20.06 -7.29
CA VAL A 45 -0.22 -18.87 -6.64
C VAL A 45 0.22 -17.84 -7.69
N ARG A 46 0.71 -18.29 -8.85
CA ARG A 46 1.11 -17.40 -9.96
C ARG A 46 -0.10 -16.65 -10.50
N GLN A 47 -1.18 -17.37 -10.76
CA GLN A 47 -2.45 -16.79 -11.24
C GLN A 47 -3.06 -15.87 -10.18
N PHE A 48 -3.04 -16.25 -8.90
CA PHE A 48 -3.49 -15.39 -7.82
C PHE A 48 -2.70 -14.08 -7.77
N ALA A 49 -1.37 -14.16 -7.89
CA ALA A 49 -0.51 -12.99 -7.90
C ALA A 49 -0.83 -12.06 -9.08
N ASP A 50 -1.02 -12.62 -10.28
CA ASP A 50 -1.38 -11.88 -11.49
C ASP A 50 -2.74 -11.18 -11.36
N GLN A 51 -3.76 -11.91 -10.91
CA GLN A 51 -5.13 -11.39 -10.77
C GLN A 51 -5.27 -10.34 -9.67
N THR A 52 -4.45 -10.42 -8.63
CA THR A 52 -4.52 -9.51 -7.47
C THR A 52 -3.64 -8.27 -7.63
N LEU A 53 -2.61 -8.33 -8.48
CA LEU A 53 -1.69 -7.22 -8.71
C LEU A 53 -2.39 -5.88 -9.05
N PRO A 54 -3.41 -5.84 -9.95
CA PRO A 54 -4.13 -4.59 -10.23
C PRO A 54 -4.86 -4.01 -9.01
N VAL A 55 -5.38 -4.88 -8.13
CA VAL A 55 -6.06 -4.45 -6.90
C VAL A 55 -5.06 -3.81 -5.94
N MET A 56 -3.87 -4.41 -5.78
CA MET A 56 -2.81 -3.86 -4.94
C MET A 56 -2.31 -2.50 -5.46
N GLN A 57 -2.17 -2.36 -6.78
CA GLN A 57 -1.83 -1.08 -7.41
C GLN A 57 -2.90 -0.01 -7.15
N LYS A 58 -4.19 -0.37 -7.27
CA LYS A 58 -5.30 0.53 -6.95
C LYS A 58 -5.30 0.94 -5.48
N HIS A 59 -5.03 0.01 -4.56
CA HIS A 59 -4.93 0.31 -3.13
C HIS A 59 -3.76 1.26 -2.82
N LEU A 60 -2.60 1.07 -3.45
CA LEU A 60 -1.49 2.01 -3.34
C LEU A 60 -1.89 3.42 -3.81
N GLN A 61 -2.58 3.51 -4.96
CA GLN A 61 -3.04 4.81 -5.47
C GLN A 61 -3.98 5.52 -4.49
N MET A 62 -4.95 4.79 -3.92
CA MET A 62 -5.85 5.37 -2.91
C MET A 62 -5.09 5.88 -1.67
N ALA A 63 -4.07 5.16 -1.21
CA ALA A 63 -3.26 5.62 -0.07
C ALA A 63 -2.45 6.89 -0.40
N LEU A 64 -1.91 7.00 -1.62
CA LEU A 64 -1.23 8.21 -2.10
C LEU A 64 -2.19 9.40 -2.23
N ASP A 65 -3.40 9.18 -2.73
CA ASP A 65 -4.42 10.21 -2.85
C ASP A 65 -4.86 10.73 -1.47
N GLN A 66 -5.03 9.82 -0.51
CA GLN A 66 -5.31 10.18 0.89
C GLN A 66 -4.17 10.98 1.52
N GLN A 67 -2.91 10.59 1.29
CA GLN A 67 -1.74 11.32 1.79
C GLN A 67 -1.70 12.75 1.24
N LYS A 68 -2.00 12.91 -0.05
CA LYS A 68 -2.07 14.23 -0.70
C LYS A 68 -3.21 15.07 -0.11
N SER A 69 -4.39 14.48 0.08
CA SER A 69 -5.53 15.15 0.70
C SER A 69 -5.19 15.63 2.12
N LEU A 70 -4.49 14.81 2.90
CA LEU A 70 -4.08 15.14 4.27
C LEU A 70 -3.12 16.35 4.31
N GLY A 71 -2.17 16.40 3.37
CA GLY A 71 -1.28 17.54 3.22
C GLY A 71 -2.04 18.83 2.90
N ASN A 72 -3.04 18.77 2.02
CA ASN A 72 -3.89 19.92 1.69
C ASN A 72 -4.75 20.39 2.88
N SER A 73 -5.30 19.45 3.67
CA SER A 73 -6.10 19.77 4.85
C SER A 73 -5.28 20.41 5.97
N SER A 74 -4.05 19.97 6.20
CA SER A 74 -3.15 20.56 7.20
C SER A 74 -2.71 21.99 6.89
N SER A 75 -2.77 22.40 5.61
CA SER A 75 -2.39 23.75 5.17
C SER A 75 -3.55 24.76 5.25
N GLY A 76 -4.77 24.29 5.54
CA GLY A 76 -5.99 25.11 5.59
C GLY A 76 -6.44 25.55 6.99
N SER A 77 -5.80 25.04 8.05
CA SER A 77 -6.08 25.46 9.43
C SER A 77 -5.06 26.51 9.85
N LYS A 78 -5.41 27.79 9.67
CA LYS A 78 -4.71 28.94 10.23
C LYS A 78 -5.49 29.46 11.43
#